data_AF-A0A753GMT7-F1
#
_entry.id   AF-A0A753GMT7-F1
#
_cell.length_a   1.000
_cell.length_b   1.000
_cell.length_c   1.000
_cell.angle_alpha   90.00
_cell.angle_beta   90.00
_cell.angle_gamma   90.00
#
_symmetry.space_group_name_H-M   'P 1'
#
loop_
_entity.id
_entity.type
_entity.pdbx_description
1 polymer ?
#
loop_
_entity_poly.entity_id
_entity_poly.type
_entity_poly.pdbx_seq_one_letter_code
_entity_poly.pdbx_strand_id
1 'polypeptide(L)'
;MNNKLTMKAKLFLSVFVLFSFIYCLSLALKSGITSDAASMYLEAIDMANGNWLLHGWTLSTVPFYFTETLWYAVLIKIIGYHQSPMWWAPVLVYTVVILIASLLIADKNNKVIGVLALLMCVSMPSPLASGLTLAMCIHVGCLLSSLLCVYLANKKNSIYLIAVLFISSLAMYSDPMYLYTFAAPYLVATGIAVYNMKKLENIRLILVIILSVVIAKVISYITISNGILVTPGTVPPKFVDYNNILHNLDLFIQGIINYFDAFVFGREIGVESSFYAARFVIMVTWFVLLVISV
;
A
#
# COMPACT_ATOMS: atom_id res chain seq x y z
N MET A 1 -1.40 21.47 15.23
CA MET A 1 -1.02 20.05 15.29
C MET A 1 -0.39 19.73 16.64
N ASN A 2 -1.18 19.48 17.67
CA ASN A 2 -0.66 18.97 18.95
C ASN A 2 -1.76 18.34 19.83
N ASN A 3 -2.71 17.61 19.24
CA ASN A 3 -3.65 16.83 20.04
C ASN A 3 -2.94 15.54 20.44
N LYS A 4 -2.25 15.58 21.59
CA LYS A 4 -1.72 14.36 22.20
C LYS A 4 -2.89 13.40 22.39
N LEU A 5 -2.81 12.22 21.77
CA LEU A 5 -3.74 11.12 22.01
C LEU A 5 -3.88 10.89 23.52
N THR A 6 -5.12 10.75 23.99
CA THR A 6 -5.37 10.40 25.39
C THR A 6 -4.77 9.03 25.71
N MET A 7 -4.47 8.75 26.98
CA MET A 7 -3.95 7.44 27.40
C MET A 7 -4.85 6.27 26.95
N LYS A 8 -6.19 6.46 27.05
CA LYS A 8 -7.17 5.47 26.57
C LYS A 8 -7.07 5.25 25.05
N ALA A 9 -6.90 6.31 24.27
CA ALA A 9 -6.76 6.20 22.82
C ALA A 9 -5.43 5.53 22.41
N LYS A 10 -4.34 5.83 23.12
CA LYS A 10 -3.05 5.14 22.92
C LYS A 10 -3.16 3.65 23.22
N LEU A 11 -3.77 3.29 24.36
CA LEU A 11 -3.98 1.90 24.75
C LEU A 11 -4.83 1.16 23.72
N PHE A 12 -5.96 1.76 23.30
CA PHE A 12 -6.81 1.19 22.26
C PHE A 12 -6.03 0.96 20.96
N LEU A 13 -5.27 1.95 20.49
CA LEU A 13 -4.48 1.84 19.27
C LEU A 13 -3.42 0.74 19.37
N SER A 14 -2.69 0.67 20.49
CA SER A 14 -1.70 -0.38 20.73
C SER A 14 -2.32 -1.77 20.72
N VAL A 15 -3.48 -1.94 21.38
CA VAL A 15 -4.23 -3.20 21.39
C VAL A 15 -4.69 -3.54 19.97
N PHE A 16 -5.33 -2.62 19.27
CA PHE A 16 -5.82 -2.82 17.90
C PHE A 16 -4.69 -3.24 16.94
N VAL A 17 -3.55 -2.56 16.98
CA VAL A 17 -2.38 -2.86 16.15
C VAL A 17 -1.79 -4.23 16.49
N LEU A 18 -1.66 -4.56 17.78
CA LEU A 18 -1.16 -5.86 18.23
C LEU A 18 -2.07 -7.02 17.78
N PHE A 19 -3.37 -6.89 17.99
CA PHE A 19 -4.34 -7.91 17.57
C PHE A 19 -4.39 -8.03 16.05
N SER A 20 -4.29 -6.92 15.31
CA SER A 20 -4.20 -6.94 13.85
C SER A 20 -2.95 -7.67 13.38
N PHE A 21 -1.79 -7.44 14.00
CA PHE A 21 -0.55 -8.16 13.71
C PHE A 21 -0.71 -9.66 13.94
N ILE A 22 -1.18 -10.08 15.13
CA ILE A 22 -1.37 -11.50 15.47
C ILE A 22 -2.33 -12.17 14.49
N TYR A 23 -3.44 -11.51 14.18
CA TYR A 23 -4.44 -12.02 13.26
C TYR A 23 -3.91 -12.15 11.84
N CYS A 24 -3.28 -11.09 11.29
CA CYS A 24 -2.68 -11.12 9.96
C CYS A 24 -1.56 -12.15 9.86
N LEU A 25 -0.73 -12.30 10.90
CA LEU A 25 0.31 -13.32 10.95
C LEU A 25 -0.30 -14.73 10.89
N SER A 26 -1.39 -14.97 11.62
CA SER A 26 -2.08 -16.26 11.61
C SER A 26 -2.64 -16.64 10.22
N LEU A 27 -2.97 -15.64 9.40
CA LEU A 27 -3.44 -15.82 8.04
C LEU A 27 -2.29 -16.02 7.06
N ALA A 28 -1.25 -15.18 7.16
CA ALA A 28 -0.05 -15.30 6.34
C ALA A 28 0.58 -16.68 6.51
N LEU A 29 0.70 -17.20 7.73
CA LEU A 29 1.23 -18.55 8.01
C LEU A 29 0.42 -19.69 7.37
N LYS A 30 -0.84 -19.45 6.95
CA LYS A 30 -1.67 -20.42 6.23
C LYS A 30 -1.61 -20.24 4.72
N SER A 31 -1.05 -19.13 4.24
CA SER A 31 -0.89 -18.86 2.81
C SER A 31 0.30 -19.60 2.23
N GLY A 32 0.13 -20.08 1.00
CA GLY A 32 1.24 -20.63 0.22
C GLY A 32 2.18 -19.54 -0.27
N ILE A 33 3.43 -19.91 -0.52
CA ILE A 33 4.41 -19.04 -1.17
C ILE A 33 4.20 -19.12 -2.69
N THR A 34 4.05 -17.97 -3.33
CA THR A 34 3.92 -17.87 -4.79
C THR A 34 5.29 -17.88 -5.46
N SER A 35 5.31 -18.14 -6.78
CA SER A 35 6.52 -17.98 -7.60
C SER A 35 7.09 -16.57 -7.50
N ASP A 36 6.24 -15.55 -7.46
CA ASP A 36 6.67 -14.14 -7.42
C ASP A 36 7.37 -13.80 -6.10
N ALA A 37 6.82 -14.29 -4.98
CA ALA A 37 7.44 -14.16 -3.67
C ALA A 37 8.78 -14.90 -3.61
N ALA A 38 8.84 -16.13 -4.13
CA ALA A 38 10.06 -16.93 -4.15
C ALA A 38 11.16 -16.26 -5.01
N SER A 39 10.83 -15.81 -6.22
CA SER A 39 11.77 -15.12 -7.11
C SER A 39 12.34 -13.86 -6.48
N MET A 40 11.50 -12.99 -5.91
CA MET A 40 11.98 -11.77 -5.25
C MET A 40 12.80 -12.08 -3.99
N TYR A 41 12.51 -13.17 -3.28
CA TYR A 41 13.37 -13.59 -2.17
C TYR A 41 14.75 -14.06 -2.64
N LEU A 42 14.84 -14.75 -3.78
CA LEU A 42 16.13 -15.11 -4.40
C LEU A 42 16.91 -13.87 -4.86
N GLU A 43 16.24 -12.88 -5.44
CA GLU A 43 16.85 -11.57 -5.75
C GLU A 43 17.45 -10.95 -4.46
N ALA A 44 16.69 -10.94 -3.37
CA ALA A 44 17.14 -10.39 -2.09
C ALA A 44 18.34 -11.16 -1.50
N ILE A 45 18.41 -12.48 -1.67
CA ILE A 45 19.56 -13.31 -1.28
C ILE A 45 20.80 -12.90 -2.09
N ASP A 46 20.68 -12.73 -3.40
CA ASP A 46 21.79 -12.33 -4.25
C ASP A 46 22.29 -10.91 -3.93
N MET A 47 21.36 -9.98 -3.66
CA MET A 47 21.71 -8.66 -3.12
C MET A 47 22.48 -8.76 -1.81
N ALA A 48 22.01 -9.59 -0.87
CA ALA A 48 22.69 -9.81 0.41
C ALA A 48 24.10 -10.40 0.23
N ASN A 49 24.34 -11.15 -0.84
CA ASN A 49 25.65 -11.70 -1.21
C ASN A 49 26.56 -10.72 -1.98
N GLY A 50 26.08 -9.51 -2.28
CA GLY A 50 26.88 -8.42 -2.84
C GLY A 50 26.40 -7.91 -4.19
N ASN A 51 25.43 -8.57 -4.84
CA ASN A 51 24.86 -8.10 -6.10
C ASN A 51 23.75 -7.06 -5.87
N TRP A 52 24.09 -5.93 -5.25
CA TRP A 52 23.11 -4.90 -4.89
C TRP A 52 22.34 -4.34 -6.07
N LEU A 53 22.91 -4.36 -7.27
CA LEU A 53 22.28 -3.85 -8.49
C LEU A 53 21.58 -4.94 -9.31
N LEU A 54 21.54 -6.18 -8.79
CA LEU A 54 20.94 -7.36 -9.43
C LEU A 54 21.41 -7.55 -10.88
N HIS A 55 22.71 -7.40 -11.13
CA HIS A 55 23.28 -7.70 -12.45
C HIS A 55 23.00 -9.15 -12.84
N GLY A 56 22.60 -9.38 -14.08
CA GLY A 56 22.26 -10.71 -14.59
C GLY A 56 20.84 -11.18 -14.27
N TRP A 57 20.08 -10.44 -13.47
CA TRP A 57 18.67 -10.73 -13.25
C TRP A 57 17.79 -10.10 -14.32
N THR A 58 16.75 -10.84 -14.71
CA THR A 58 15.56 -10.27 -15.35
C THR A 58 14.48 -10.23 -14.29
N LEU A 59 14.14 -9.04 -13.83
CA LEU A 59 13.19 -8.80 -12.75
C LEU A 59 11.74 -9.01 -13.21
N SER A 60 10.81 -8.88 -12.28
CA SER A 60 9.38 -8.78 -12.59
C SER A 60 9.06 -7.54 -13.45
N THR A 61 7.79 -7.37 -13.80
CA THR A 61 7.30 -6.24 -14.61
C THR A 61 7.63 -4.87 -14.05
N VAL A 62 7.95 -4.80 -12.76
CA VAL A 62 8.41 -3.60 -12.04
C VAL A 62 9.56 -4.01 -11.09
N PRO A 63 10.48 -3.10 -10.74
CA PRO A 63 11.71 -3.50 -10.05
C PRO A 63 11.51 -3.76 -8.55
N PHE A 64 10.46 -3.23 -7.91
CA PHE A 64 10.18 -3.35 -6.47
C PHE A 64 11.35 -3.02 -5.52
N TYR A 65 12.38 -2.36 -6.04
CA TYR A 65 13.71 -2.33 -5.41
C TYR A 65 13.70 -1.70 -4.01
N PHE A 66 13.23 -0.46 -3.87
CA PHE A 66 13.22 0.25 -2.58
C PHE A 66 11.96 -0.03 -1.75
N THR A 67 10.88 -0.49 -2.38
CA THR A 67 9.62 -0.79 -1.69
C THR A 67 9.64 -2.20 -1.09
N GLU A 68 10.32 -3.15 -1.73
CA GLU A 68 10.34 -4.56 -1.35
C GLU A 68 11.76 -5.16 -1.25
N THR A 69 12.43 -5.40 -2.37
CA THR A 69 13.59 -6.31 -2.44
C THR A 69 14.77 -5.87 -1.54
N LEU A 70 15.07 -4.57 -1.50
CA LEU A 70 16.18 -4.04 -0.71
C LEU A 70 16.04 -4.32 0.79
N TRP A 71 14.82 -4.22 1.34
CA TRP A 71 14.65 -4.44 2.78
C TRP A 71 14.77 -5.91 3.15
N TYR A 72 14.35 -6.83 2.27
CA TYR A 72 14.62 -8.26 2.44
C TYR A 72 16.12 -8.56 2.37
N ALA A 73 16.85 -7.93 1.45
CA ALA A 73 18.29 -8.12 1.33
C ALA A 73 19.03 -7.68 2.60
N VAL A 74 18.67 -6.52 3.15
CA VAL A 74 19.19 -6.02 4.43
C VAL A 74 18.84 -6.98 5.57
N LEU A 75 17.60 -7.46 5.62
CA LEU A 75 17.16 -8.40 6.64
C LEU A 75 17.99 -9.70 6.58
N ILE A 76 18.14 -10.31 5.41
CA ILE A 76 18.95 -11.51 5.19
C ILE A 76 20.40 -11.27 5.63
N LYS A 77 20.96 -10.08 5.37
CA LYS A 77 22.32 -9.74 5.80
C LYS A 77 22.47 -9.70 7.32
N ILE A 78 21.43 -9.28 8.04
CA ILE A 78 21.44 -9.13 9.50
C ILE A 78 21.19 -10.46 10.21
N ILE A 79 20.16 -11.21 9.78
CA ILE A 79 19.70 -12.42 10.50
C ILE A 79 20.06 -13.73 9.80
N GLY A 80 20.69 -13.69 8.63
CA GLY A 80 20.96 -14.86 7.79
C GLY A 80 19.76 -15.26 6.93
N TYR A 81 19.99 -16.22 6.04
CA TYR A 81 18.95 -16.78 5.18
C TYR A 81 18.00 -17.69 5.99
N HIS A 82 16.71 -17.37 5.93
CA HIS A 82 15.63 -18.18 6.50
C HIS A 82 14.39 -18.02 5.63
N GLN A 83 13.57 -19.05 5.47
CA GLN A 83 12.33 -18.90 4.69
C GLN A 83 11.23 -18.14 5.46
N SER A 84 11.30 -18.12 6.79
CA SER A 84 10.26 -17.52 7.64
C SER A 84 9.90 -16.05 7.35
N PRO A 85 10.83 -15.15 6.96
CA PRO A 85 10.52 -13.75 6.63
C PRO A 85 9.49 -13.58 5.53
N MET A 86 9.36 -14.55 4.62
CA MET A 86 8.38 -14.50 3.54
C MET A 86 6.92 -14.44 4.05
N TRP A 87 6.68 -14.86 5.30
CA TRP A 87 5.35 -14.77 5.93
C TRP A 87 5.23 -13.60 6.92
N TRP A 88 6.20 -13.44 7.84
CA TRP A 88 6.03 -12.46 8.93
C TRP A 88 6.41 -11.05 8.51
N ALA A 89 7.33 -10.88 7.56
CA ALA A 89 7.81 -9.57 7.19
C ALA A 89 6.79 -8.72 6.40
N PRO A 90 6.01 -9.23 5.42
CA PRO A 90 4.95 -8.44 4.81
C PRO A 90 3.87 -8.05 5.83
N VAL A 91 3.59 -8.93 6.81
CA VAL A 91 2.67 -8.64 7.92
C VAL A 91 3.16 -7.50 8.80
N LEU A 92 4.48 -7.40 9.07
CA LEU A 92 5.04 -6.26 9.79
C LEU A 92 4.85 -4.96 9.01
N VAL A 93 5.14 -4.95 7.71
CA VAL A 93 4.95 -3.75 6.86
C VAL A 93 3.47 -3.35 6.86
N TYR A 94 2.56 -4.30 6.68
CA TYR A 94 1.12 -4.05 6.72
C TYR A 94 0.63 -3.56 8.10
N THR A 95 1.24 -4.04 9.18
CA THR A 95 0.94 -3.56 10.54
C THR A 95 1.34 -2.10 10.72
N VAL A 96 2.48 -1.68 10.14
CA VAL A 96 2.90 -0.26 10.14
C VAL A 96 1.95 0.58 9.27
N VAL A 97 1.47 0.04 8.14
CA VAL A 97 0.41 0.66 7.33
C VAL A 97 -0.84 0.93 8.16
N ILE A 98 -1.32 -0.07 8.91
CA ILE A 98 -2.48 0.06 9.81
C ILE A 98 -2.24 1.11 10.89
N LEU A 99 -1.04 1.13 11.48
CA LEU A 99 -0.67 2.11 12.50
C LEU A 99 -0.70 3.55 11.93
N ILE A 100 -0.05 3.79 10.79
CA ILE A 100 0.00 5.13 10.17
C ILE A 100 -1.40 5.56 9.73
N ALA A 101 -2.19 4.67 9.12
CA ALA A 101 -3.58 4.94 8.77
C ALA A 101 -4.40 5.35 10.01
N SER A 102 -4.25 4.61 11.11
CA SER A 102 -4.94 4.93 12.37
C SER A 102 -4.53 6.29 12.94
N LEU A 103 -3.24 6.64 12.88
CA LEU A 103 -2.75 7.95 13.32
C LEU A 103 -3.32 9.09 12.46
N LEU A 104 -3.36 8.91 11.14
CA LEU A 104 -3.94 9.87 10.19
C LEU A 104 -5.44 10.11 10.44
N ILE A 105 -6.18 9.04 10.74
CA ILE A 105 -7.60 9.11 11.10
C ILE A 105 -7.78 9.80 12.46
N ALA A 106 -6.96 9.43 13.44
CA ALA A 106 -7.03 9.98 14.79
C ALA A 106 -6.64 11.47 14.88
N ASP A 107 -6.17 12.09 13.79
CA ASP A 107 -5.94 13.52 13.70
C ASP A 107 -7.16 14.32 13.19
N LYS A 108 -8.23 13.66 12.73
CA LYS A 108 -9.45 14.31 12.18
C LYS A 108 -10.58 14.50 13.20
N ASN A 109 -11.68 15.16 12.83
CA ASN A 109 -12.83 15.36 13.74
C ASN A 109 -13.64 14.06 13.96
N ASN A 110 -13.80 13.22 12.94
CA ASN A 110 -14.59 11.98 12.98
C ASN A 110 -13.73 10.72 13.31
N LYS A 111 -12.88 10.81 14.34
CA LYS A 111 -11.84 9.80 14.66
C LYS A 111 -12.41 8.39 14.86
N VAL A 112 -13.54 8.28 15.55
CA VAL A 112 -14.14 6.98 15.90
C VAL A 112 -14.69 6.28 14.65
N ILE A 113 -15.43 7.01 13.81
CA ILE A 113 -16.03 6.47 12.58
C ILE A 113 -14.94 5.99 11.62
N GLY A 114 -13.87 6.77 11.44
CA GLY A 114 -12.76 6.36 10.59
C GLY A 114 -12.02 5.13 11.13
N VAL A 115 -11.83 5.03 12.46
CA VAL A 115 -11.19 3.87 13.08
C VAL A 115 -12.06 2.62 12.93
N LEU A 116 -13.40 2.75 13.04
CA LEU A 116 -14.33 1.65 12.79
C LEU A 116 -14.29 1.20 11.32
N ALA A 117 -14.23 2.14 10.37
CA ALA A 117 -14.10 1.82 8.95
C ALA A 117 -12.76 1.09 8.67
N LEU A 118 -11.66 1.54 9.28
CA LEU A 118 -10.38 0.84 9.16
C LEU A 118 -10.43 -0.57 9.77
N LEU A 119 -11.04 -0.70 10.94
CA LEU A 119 -11.18 -1.99 11.63
C LEU A 119 -11.96 -2.99 10.77
N MET A 120 -13.09 -2.60 10.16
CA MET A 120 -13.85 -3.49 9.28
C MET A 120 -13.07 -3.94 8.05
N CYS A 121 -12.19 -3.09 7.52
CA CYS A 121 -11.32 -3.42 6.38
C CYS A 121 -10.21 -4.41 6.77
N VAL A 122 -9.60 -4.23 7.95
CA VAL A 122 -8.46 -5.03 8.43
C VAL A 122 -8.88 -6.34 9.08
N SER A 123 -10.00 -6.36 9.79
CA SER A 123 -10.45 -7.51 10.59
C SER A 123 -11.19 -8.58 9.77
N MET A 124 -11.43 -8.35 8.47
CA MET A 124 -12.14 -9.30 7.60
C MET A 124 -11.41 -9.51 6.26
N PRO A 125 -10.14 -9.92 6.26
CA PRO A 125 -9.41 -10.19 5.05
C PRO A 125 -9.97 -11.44 4.38
N SER A 126 -10.57 -11.25 3.22
CA SER A 126 -10.83 -12.32 2.26
C SER A 126 -9.53 -12.97 1.77
N PRO A 127 -9.61 -14.13 1.09
CA PRO A 127 -8.48 -14.65 0.32
C PRO A 127 -7.86 -13.60 -0.60
N LEU A 128 -8.69 -12.82 -1.32
CA LEU A 128 -8.22 -11.73 -2.19
C LEU A 128 -7.49 -10.63 -1.40
N ALA A 129 -8.09 -10.12 -0.32
CA ALA A 129 -7.49 -9.08 0.51
C ALA A 129 -6.16 -9.56 1.10
N SER A 130 -6.12 -10.78 1.63
CA SER A 130 -4.89 -11.36 2.19
C SER A 130 -3.81 -11.54 1.12
N GLY A 131 -4.17 -11.97 -0.09
CA GLY A 131 -3.25 -12.04 -1.22
C GLY A 131 -2.69 -10.67 -1.63
N LEU A 132 -3.48 -9.60 -1.49
CA LEU A 132 -3.10 -8.23 -1.83
C LEU A 132 -2.33 -7.49 -0.73
N THR A 133 -2.40 -7.94 0.53
CA THR A 133 -1.83 -7.20 1.67
C THR A 133 -0.82 -7.98 2.51
N LEU A 134 -0.84 -9.32 2.47
CA LEU A 134 -0.04 -10.18 3.35
C LEU A 134 0.96 -11.05 2.59
N ALA A 135 0.86 -11.14 1.26
CA ALA A 135 1.83 -11.85 0.44
C ALA A 135 3.14 -11.05 0.33
N MET A 136 4.26 -11.75 0.22
CA MET A 136 5.52 -11.13 -0.19
C MET A 136 5.48 -10.79 -1.70
N CYS A 137 6.24 -9.77 -2.13
CA CYS A 137 6.20 -9.27 -3.51
C CYS A 137 4.81 -8.75 -3.91
N ILE A 138 4.13 -8.14 -2.95
CA ILE A 138 2.86 -7.45 -3.14
C ILE A 138 3.07 -5.98 -2.78
N HIS A 139 2.33 -5.06 -3.40
CA HIS A 139 2.53 -3.61 -3.36
C HIS A 139 2.38 -2.91 -1.97
N VAL A 140 2.54 -3.62 -0.86
CA VAL A 140 2.33 -3.12 0.51
C VAL A 140 3.42 -2.13 0.93
N GLY A 141 4.67 -2.29 0.51
CA GLY A 141 5.73 -1.29 0.70
C GLY A 141 5.44 0.02 -0.04
N CYS A 142 4.75 -0.05 -1.19
CA CYS A 142 4.22 1.13 -1.88
C CYS A 142 3.10 1.80 -1.08
N LEU A 143 2.17 1.03 -0.49
CA LEU A 143 1.13 1.57 0.41
C LEU A 143 1.73 2.22 1.67
N LEU A 144 2.75 1.61 2.27
CA LEU A 144 3.50 2.17 3.40
C LEU A 144 4.09 3.53 3.02
N SER A 145 4.81 3.57 1.90
CA SER A 145 5.44 4.79 1.39
C SER A 145 4.39 5.87 1.08
N SER A 146 3.22 5.48 0.56
CA SER A 146 2.12 6.39 0.24
C SER A 146 1.59 7.05 1.52
N LEU A 147 1.22 6.25 2.54
CA LEU A 147 0.69 6.77 3.80
C LEU A 147 1.73 7.56 4.60
N LEU A 148 2.99 7.14 4.58
CA LEU A 148 4.08 7.88 5.21
C LEU A 148 4.23 9.26 4.57
N CYS A 149 4.20 9.35 3.23
CA CYS A 149 4.24 10.63 2.54
C CYS A 149 3.02 11.51 2.84
N VAL A 150 1.81 10.95 2.95
CA VAL A 150 0.62 11.69 3.44
C VAL A 150 0.87 12.27 4.82
N TYR A 151 1.35 11.45 5.76
CA TYR A 151 1.62 11.86 7.14
C TYR A 151 2.67 12.96 7.23
N LEU A 152 3.78 12.84 6.49
CA LEU A 152 4.86 13.81 6.47
C LEU A 152 4.45 15.11 5.75
N ALA A 153 3.75 15.02 4.61
CA ALA A 153 3.26 16.18 3.87
C ALA A 153 2.32 17.06 4.72
N ASN A 154 1.51 16.45 5.58
CA ASN A 154 0.60 17.17 6.48
C ASN A 154 1.32 17.99 7.56
N LYS A 155 2.59 17.70 7.85
CA LYS A 155 3.41 18.50 8.79
C LYS A 155 3.85 19.83 8.19
N LYS A 156 3.84 19.97 6.86
CA LYS A 156 4.13 21.19 6.10
C LYS A 156 5.45 21.91 6.45
N ASN A 157 6.44 21.18 6.95
CA ASN A 157 7.77 21.70 7.25
C ASN A 157 8.79 21.22 6.20
N SER A 158 9.77 22.07 5.89
CA SER A 158 10.78 21.84 4.84
C SER A 158 11.50 20.50 4.97
N ILE A 159 11.89 20.07 6.18
CA ILE A 159 12.55 18.78 6.40
C ILE A 159 11.64 17.62 5.98
N TYR A 160 10.35 17.69 6.35
CA TYR A 160 9.39 16.65 5.97
C TYR A 160 9.07 16.68 4.47
N LEU A 161 9.08 17.85 3.83
CA LEU A 161 8.93 17.94 2.37
C LEU A 161 10.14 17.35 1.63
N ILE A 162 11.35 17.51 2.16
CA ILE A 162 12.55 16.84 1.64
C ILE A 162 12.42 15.32 1.81
N ALA A 163 11.94 14.85 2.97
CA ALA A 163 11.68 13.43 3.18
C ALA A 163 10.63 12.89 2.19
N VAL A 164 9.53 13.62 1.95
CA VAL A 164 8.52 13.28 0.94
C VAL A 164 9.15 13.22 -0.44
N LEU A 165 9.99 14.19 -0.82
CA LEU A 165 10.69 14.21 -2.11
C LEU A 165 11.46 12.90 -2.33
N PHE A 166 12.30 12.51 -1.37
CA PHE A 166 13.12 11.30 -1.47
C PHE A 166 12.26 10.02 -1.47
N ILE A 167 11.36 9.87 -0.49
CA ILE A 167 10.52 8.67 -0.37
C ILE A 167 9.65 8.49 -1.61
N SER A 168 8.98 9.56 -2.08
CA SER A 168 8.16 9.50 -3.29
C SER A 168 8.98 9.16 -4.54
N SER A 169 10.21 9.69 -4.66
CA SER A 169 11.07 9.38 -5.82
C SER A 169 11.43 7.90 -5.88
N LEU A 170 11.87 7.35 -4.74
CA LEU A 170 12.29 5.94 -4.64
C LEU A 170 11.10 4.99 -4.76
N ALA A 171 9.96 5.32 -4.15
CA ALA A 171 8.75 4.53 -4.23
C ALA A 171 8.18 4.51 -5.65
N MET A 172 8.12 5.66 -6.33
CA MET A 172 7.64 5.76 -7.72
C MET A 172 8.54 5.02 -8.70
N TYR A 173 9.86 5.04 -8.50
CA TYR A 173 10.79 4.25 -9.29
C TYR A 173 10.57 2.75 -9.08
N SER A 174 10.37 2.33 -7.82
CA SER A 174 10.23 0.92 -7.46
C SER A 174 8.90 0.33 -7.89
N ASP A 175 7.83 1.11 -7.78
CA ASP A 175 6.46 0.65 -7.95
C ASP A 175 5.58 1.76 -8.59
N PRO A 176 5.20 1.61 -9.86
CA PRO A 176 4.30 2.52 -10.55
C PRO A 176 2.93 2.68 -9.90
N MET A 177 2.49 1.74 -9.04
CA MET A 177 1.25 1.87 -8.28
C MET A 177 1.24 3.13 -7.41
N TYR A 178 2.41 3.62 -7.01
CA TYR A 178 2.60 4.84 -6.23
C TYR A 178 2.01 6.09 -6.91
N LEU A 179 1.97 6.10 -8.24
CA LEU A 179 1.31 7.15 -9.02
C LEU A 179 -0.17 7.28 -8.65
N TYR A 180 -0.85 6.15 -8.49
CA TYR A 180 -2.29 6.07 -8.28
C TYR A 180 -2.67 6.11 -6.80
N THR A 181 -1.79 5.69 -5.89
CA THR A 181 -2.06 5.70 -4.44
C THR A 181 -1.65 6.99 -3.74
N PHE A 182 -0.66 7.72 -4.27
CA PHE A 182 -0.20 8.98 -3.68
C PHE A 182 -0.09 10.10 -4.71
N ALA A 183 0.80 10.01 -5.69
CA ALA A 183 1.24 11.20 -6.42
C ALA A 183 0.09 11.92 -7.17
N ALA A 184 -0.70 11.21 -7.99
CA ALA A 184 -1.79 11.83 -8.73
C ALA A 184 -2.95 12.30 -7.82
N PRO A 185 -3.49 11.49 -6.89
CA PRO A 185 -4.54 11.96 -5.99
C PRO A 185 -4.11 13.17 -5.13
N TYR A 186 -2.88 13.16 -4.59
CA TYR A 186 -2.39 14.26 -3.76
C TYR A 186 -2.11 15.51 -4.58
N LEU A 187 -1.62 15.37 -5.82
CA LEU A 187 -1.46 16.51 -6.74
C LEU A 187 -2.81 17.16 -7.08
N VAL A 188 -3.85 16.36 -7.35
CA VAL A 188 -5.21 16.86 -7.60
C VAL A 188 -5.77 17.55 -6.35
N ALA A 189 -5.72 16.89 -5.19
CA ALA A 189 -6.23 17.44 -3.94
C ALA A 189 -5.53 18.75 -3.55
N THR A 190 -4.19 18.81 -3.69
CA THR A 190 -3.41 20.02 -3.40
C THR A 190 -3.64 21.11 -4.45
N GLY A 191 -3.82 20.76 -5.72
CA GLY A 191 -4.20 21.71 -6.79
C GLY A 191 -5.54 22.38 -6.53
N ILE A 192 -6.57 21.59 -6.19
CA ILE A 192 -7.90 22.11 -5.77
C ILE A 192 -7.74 23.01 -4.53
N ALA A 193 -6.92 22.60 -3.56
CA ALA A 193 -6.66 23.38 -2.36
C ALA A 193 -5.92 24.70 -2.64
N VAL A 194 -4.99 24.76 -3.60
CA VAL A 194 -4.35 26.00 -4.04
C VAL A 194 -5.37 26.92 -4.70
N TYR A 195 -6.19 26.39 -5.60
CA TYR A 195 -7.22 27.16 -6.30
C TYR A 195 -8.20 27.79 -5.31
N ASN A 196 -8.70 27.01 -4.35
CA ASN A 196 -9.71 27.45 -3.39
C ASN A 196 -9.15 28.32 -2.25
N MET A 197 -8.01 27.93 -1.66
CA MET A 197 -7.50 28.55 -0.43
C MET A 197 -6.32 29.51 -0.65
N LYS A 198 -5.75 29.57 -1.86
CA LYS A 198 -4.60 30.43 -2.24
C LYS A 198 -3.38 30.34 -1.31
N LYS A 199 -3.16 29.18 -0.67
CA LYS A 199 -2.04 28.96 0.26
C LYS A 199 -0.76 28.57 -0.50
N LEU A 200 0.25 29.43 -0.47
CA LEU A 200 1.58 29.21 -1.08
C LEU A 200 2.27 27.92 -0.61
N GLU A 201 2.01 27.47 0.62
CA GLU A 201 2.55 26.21 1.15
C GLU A 201 2.18 25.00 0.30
N ASN A 202 0.98 25.00 -0.29
CA ASN A 202 0.50 23.89 -1.11
C ASN A 202 1.23 23.85 -2.47
N ILE A 203 1.74 25.00 -2.96
CA ILE A 203 2.56 25.06 -4.18
C ILE A 203 3.89 24.32 -3.98
N ARG A 204 4.52 24.47 -2.81
CA ARG A 204 5.76 23.75 -2.49
C ARG A 204 5.57 22.24 -2.56
N LEU A 205 4.43 21.74 -2.08
CA LEU A 205 4.11 20.32 -2.13
C LEU A 205 3.84 19.84 -3.57
N ILE A 206 3.15 20.63 -4.39
CA ILE A 206 2.98 20.35 -5.83
C ILE A 206 4.36 20.22 -6.51
N LEU A 207 5.26 21.17 -6.29
CA LEU A 207 6.61 21.14 -6.85
C LEU A 207 7.40 19.92 -6.37
N VAL A 208 7.28 19.54 -5.10
CA VAL A 208 7.92 18.33 -4.55
C VAL A 208 7.41 17.08 -5.27
N ILE A 209 6.10 16.92 -5.44
CA ILE A 209 5.51 15.75 -6.11
C ILE A 209 5.98 15.68 -7.57
N ILE A 210 5.95 16.80 -8.29
CA ILE A 210 6.42 16.87 -9.69
C ILE A 210 7.90 16.50 -9.77
N LEU A 211 8.73 17.07 -8.89
CA LEU A 211 10.16 16.79 -8.86
C LEU A 211 10.44 15.31 -8.52
N SER A 212 9.67 14.70 -7.62
CA SER A 212 9.77 13.26 -7.34
C SER A 212 9.51 12.40 -8.57
N VAL A 213 8.52 12.76 -9.39
CA VAL A 213 8.24 12.05 -10.65
C VAL A 213 9.40 12.19 -11.62
N VAL A 214 9.98 13.39 -11.74
CA VAL A 214 11.15 13.63 -12.60
C VAL A 214 12.34 12.80 -12.12
N ILE A 215 12.67 12.83 -10.82
CA ILE A 215 13.78 12.04 -10.25
C ILE A 215 13.56 10.54 -10.49
N ALA A 216 12.35 10.03 -10.25
CA ALA A 216 12.03 8.62 -10.49
C ALA A 216 12.25 8.21 -11.96
N LYS A 217 11.85 9.07 -12.91
CA LYS A 217 12.07 8.85 -14.34
C LYS A 217 13.55 8.92 -14.73
N VAL A 218 14.32 9.81 -14.11
CA VAL A 218 15.78 9.88 -14.32
C VAL A 218 16.46 8.61 -13.79
N ILE A 219 16.10 8.13 -12.59
CA ILE A 219 16.62 6.86 -12.04
C ILE A 219 16.27 5.70 -12.99
N SER A 220 15.02 5.64 -13.47
CA SER A 220 14.58 4.62 -14.43
C SER A 220 15.37 4.68 -15.75
N TYR A 221 15.60 5.88 -16.29
CA TYR A 221 16.41 6.04 -17.49
C TYR A 221 17.86 5.58 -17.30
N ILE A 222 18.49 5.95 -16.18
CA ILE A 222 19.87 5.55 -15.86
C ILE A 222 19.99 4.04 -15.71
N THR A 223 19.06 3.42 -14.97
CA THR A 223 19.10 1.96 -14.72
C THR A 223 18.91 1.17 -16.01
N ILE A 224 17.91 1.53 -16.82
CA ILE A 224 17.67 0.91 -18.13
C ILE A 224 18.87 1.10 -19.08
N SER A 225 19.39 2.32 -19.20
CA SER A 225 20.50 2.61 -20.13
C SER A 225 21.81 1.90 -19.79
N ASN A 226 21.99 1.52 -18.52
CA ASN A 226 23.16 0.79 -18.05
C ASN A 226 22.91 -0.71 -17.87
N GLY A 227 21.74 -1.23 -18.24
CA GLY A 227 21.40 -2.65 -18.07
C GLY A 227 21.35 -3.11 -16.60
N ILE A 228 21.05 -2.18 -15.69
CA ILE A 228 20.91 -2.42 -14.25
C ILE A 228 19.43 -2.56 -13.93
N LEU A 229 19.06 -3.51 -13.07
CA LEU A 229 17.66 -3.75 -12.66
C LEU A 229 16.74 -3.94 -13.88
N VAL A 230 17.14 -4.81 -14.80
CA VAL A 230 16.44 -5.06 -16.07
C VAL A 230 15.05 -5.59 -15.78
N THR A 231 14.03 -4.84 -16.18
CA THR A 231 12.63 -5.26 -16.13
C THR A 231 12.15 -5.52 -17.56
N PRO A 232 11.37 -6.58 -17.83
CA PRO A 232 10.75 -6.81 -19.13
C PRO A 232 9.72 -5.73 -19.49
N GLY A 233 9.32 -4.91 -18.51
CA GLY A 233 8.33 -3.86 -18.64
C GLY A 233 6.91 -4.41 -18.73
N THR A 234 5.93 -3.54 -18.52
CA THR A 234 4.53 -3.79 -18.91
C THR A 234 4.20 -3.03 -20.17
N VAL A 235 3.11 -3.43 -20.82
CA VAL A 235 2.44 -2.55 -21.78
C VAL A 235 2.17 -1.20 -21.08
N PRO A 236 2.48 -0.06 -21.72
CA PRO A 236 2.19 1.24 -21.14
C PRO A 236 0.71 1.35 -20.77
N PRO A 237 0.37 1.94 -19.61
CA PRO A 237 -1.02 2.14 -19.25
C PRO A 237 -1.70 3.00 -20.32
N LYS A 238 -2.85 2.53 -20.81
CA LYS A 238 -3.69 3.24 -21.77
C LYS A 238 -5.07 3.46 -21.18
N PHE A 239 -5.77 4.48 -21.68
CA PHE A 239 -7.20 4.60 -21.40
C PHE A 239 -7.95 3.36 -21.90
N VAL A 240 -8.94 2.94 -21.14
CA VAL A 240 -9.81 1.82 -21.51
C VAL A 240 -10.61 2.18 -22.77
N ASP A 241 -10.79 1.20 -23.65
CA ASP A 241 -11.65 1.37 -24.83
C ASP A 241 -13.10 1.64 -24.41
N TYR A 242 -13.83 2.45 -25.17
CA TYR A 242 -15.19 2.90 -24.81
C TYR A 242 -16.13 1.72 -24.43
N ASN A 243 -16.05 0.61 -25.18
CA ASN A 243 -16.88 -0.57 -24.98
C ASN A 243 -16.55 -1.34 -23.68
N ASN A 244 -15.36 -1.14 -23.11
CA ASN A 244 -14.88 -1.83 -21.93
C ASN A 244 -15.10 -1.04 -20.62
N ILE A 245 -15.68 0.17 -20.69
CA ILE A 245 -15.95 1.00 -19.50
C ILE A 245 -16.86 0.27 -18.50
N LEU A 246 -17.99 -0.26 -18.96
CA LEU A 246 -18.94 -0.96 -18.11
C LEU A 246 -18.37 -2.27 -17.57
N HIS A 247 -17.57 -2.98 -18.38
CA HIS A 247 -16.88 -4.19 -17.94
C HIS A 247 -15.88 -3.89 -16.80
N ASN A 248 -15.08 -2.83 -16.92
CA ASN A 248 -14.15 -2.44 -15.86
C ASN A 248 -14.86 -1.95 -14.60
N LEU A 249 -16.01 -1.27 -14.74
CA LEU A 249 -16.84 -0.89 -13.61
C LEU A 249 -17.39 -2.12 -12.88
N ASP A 250 -17.83 -3.13 -13.64
CA ASP A 250 -18.27 -4.41 -13.10
C ASP A 250 -17.12 -5.13 -12.37
N LEU A 251 -15.93 -5.23 -12.97
CA LEU A 251 -14.74 -5.78 -12.31
C LEU A 251 -14.37 -5.03 -11.03
N PHE A 252 -14.51 -3.71 -10.99
CA PHE A 252 -14.29 -2.92 -9.79
C PHE A 252 -15.29 -3.28 -8.68
N ILE A 253 -16.58 -3.37 -9.01
CA ILE A 253 -17.63 -3.77 -8.07
C ILE A 253 -17.38 -5.20 -7.55
N GLN A 254 -17.10 -6.14 -8.45
CA GLN A 254 -16.73 -7.51 -8.10
C GLN A 254 -15.48 -7.54 -7.21
N GLY A 255 -14.48 -6.72 -7.52
CA GLY A 255 -13.26 -6.59 -6.73
C GLY A 255 -13.54 -6.15 -5.29
N ILE A 256 -14.41 -5.16 -5.08
CA ILE A 256 -14.83 -4.73 -3.73
C ILE A 256 -15.54 -5.87 -3.01
N ILE A 257 -16.49 -6.53 -3.66
CA ILE A 257 -17.25 -7.65 -3.05
C ILE A 257 -16.31 -8.80 -2.67
N ASN A 258 -15.38 -9.15 -3.56
CA ASN A 258 -14.39 -10.20 -3.32
C ASN A 258 -13.39 -9.81 -2.25
N TYR A 259 -13.04 -8.52 -2.11
CA TYR A 259 -12.17 -8.04 -1.04
C TYR A 259 -12.74 -8.33 0.35
N PHE A 260 -14.07 -8.32 0.51
CA PHE A 260 -14.76 -8.68 1.74
C PHE A 260 -15.22 -10.16 1.79
N ASP A 261 -14.91 -10.95 0.76
CA ASP A 261 -15.43 -12.32 0.57
C ASP A 261 -16.95 -12.38 0.76
N ALA A 262 -17.64 -11.45 0.10
CA ALA A 262 -19.05 -11.12 0.29
C ALA A 262 -19.93 -11.48 -0.92
N PHE A 263 -19.43 -12.33 -1.83
CA PHE A 263 -20.11 -12.62 -3.09
C PHE A 263 -21.30 -13.56 -2.88
N VAL A 264 -22.50 -12.99 -2.68
CA VAL A 264 -23.75 -13.72 -2.41
C VAL A 264 -24.53 -14.09 -3.68
N PHE A 265 -24.26 -13.42 -4.80
CA PHE A 265 -25.02 -13.57 -6.04
C PHE A 265 -24.87 -14.98 -6.63
N GLY A 266 -25.98 -15.59 -7.02
CA GLY A 266 -26.01 -16.93 -7.63
C GLY A 266 -25.83 -18.10 -6.65
N ARG A 267 -25.69 -17.85 -5.35
CA ARG A 267 -25.59 -18.91 -4.33
C ARG A 267 -26.97 -19.41 -3.90
N GLU A 268 -27.07 -20.69 -3.58
CA GLU A 268 -28.28 -21.29 -2.99
C GLU A 268 -28.55 -20.76 -1.58
N ILE A 269 -29.81 -20.73 -1.16
CA ILE A 269 -30.17 -20.31 0.20
C ILE A 269 -29.73 -21.40 1.17
N GLY A 270 -28.84 -21.05 2.12
CA GLY A 270 -28.32 -21.99 3.10
C GLY A 270 -27.42 -21.33 4.13
N VAL A 271 -26.93 -22.12 5.09
CA VAL A 271 -26.06 -21.65 6.18
C VAL A 271 -24.78 -21.01 5.65
N GLU A 272 -24.16 -21.62 4.63
CA GLU A 272 -22.94 -21.06 4.01
C GLU A 272 -23.21 -19.66 3.40
N SER A 273 -24.28 -19.54 2.61
CA SER A 273 -24.71 -18.27 1.99
C SER A 273 -25.09 -17.21 3.02
N SER A 274 -25.51 -17.59 4.23
CA SER A 274 -25.77 -16.64 5.31
C SER A 274 -24.50 -15.93 5.80
N PHE A 275 -23.33 -16.59 5.77
CA PHE A 275 -22.05 -15.95 6.09
C PHE A 275 -21.64 -14.94 5.02
N TYR A 276 -21.82 -15.28 3.74
CA TYR A 276 -21.59 -14.35 2.63
C TYR A 276 -22.52 -13.14 2.69
N ALA A 277 -23.81 -13.35 2.99
CA ALA A 277 -24.78 -12.28 3.18
C ALA A 277 -24.40 -11.37 4.37
N ALA A 278 -23.96 -11.93 5.50
CA ALA A 278 -23.49 -11.14 6.64
C ALA A 278 -22.26 -10.29 6.26
N ARG A 279 -21.30 -10.85 5.53
CA ARG A 279 -20.14 -10.11 5.01
C ARG A 279 -20.54 -9.02 4.02
N PHE A 280 -21.54 -9.26 3.20
CA PHE A 280 -22.09 -8.24 2.30
C PHE A 280 -22.69 -7.07 3.06
N VAL A 281 -23.46 -7.32 4.13
CA VAL A 281 -23.98 -6.27 5.01
C VAL A 281 -22.83 -5.48 5.67
N ILE A 282 -21.78 -6.17 6.11
CA ILE A 282 -20.61 -5.50 6.71
C ILE A 282 -19.88 -4.64 5.67
N MET A 283 -19.68 -5.14 4.44
CA MET A 283 -19.09 -4.37 3.34
C MET A 283 -19.91 -3.10 3.04
N VAL A 284 -21.24 -3.21 2.95
CA VAL A 284 -22.11 -2.04 2.74
C VAL A 284 -22.01 -1.07 3.91
N THR A 285 -21.99 -1.57 5.14
CA THR A 285 -21.81 -0.75 6.36
C THR A 285 -20.46 -0.04 6.34
N TRP A 286 -19.39 -0.73 5.96
CA TRP A 286 -18.07 -0.16 5.80
C TRP A 286 -18.05 0.98 4.78
N PHE A 287 -18.71 0.81 3.63
CA PHE A 287 -18.80 1.85 2.61
C PHE A 287 -19.55 3.09 3.14
N VAL A 288 -20.66 2.91 3.85
CA VAL A 288 -21.40 4.00 4.49
C VAL A 288 -20.53 4.74 5.52
N LEU A 289 -19.83 4.01 6.38
CA LEU A 289 -18.91 4.62 7.37
C LEU A 289 -17.78 5.39 6.70
N LEU A 290 -17.25 4.86 5.58
CA LEU A 290 -16.20 5.52 4.82
C LEU A 290 -16.70 6.86 4.24
N VAL A 291 -17.88 6.89 3.64
CA VAL A 291 -18.51 8.13 3.12
C VAL A 291 -18.76 9.15 4.23
N ILE A 292 -19.26 8.72 5.40
CA ILE A 292 -19.50 9.61 6.55
C ILE A 292 -18.18 10.15 7.15
N SER A 293 -17.08 9.42 6.99
CA SER A 293 -15.78 9.78 7.57
C SER A 293 -15.00 10.85 6.80
N VAL A 294 -15.33 11.06 5.52
CA VAL A 294 -14.69 12.03 4.60
C VAL A 294 -15.32 13.41 4.76
#